data_AF-A0A820UX20-F1
#
_entry.id   AF-A0A820UX20-F1
#
_cell.length_a   1.000
_cell.length_b   1.000
_cell.length_c   1.000
_cell.angle_alpha   90.00
_cell.angle_beta   90.00
_cell.angle_gamma   90.00
#
_symmetry.space_group_name_H-M   'P 1'
#
loop_
_entity.id
_entity.type
_entity.pdbx_description
1 polymer ?
#
loop_
_entity_poly.entity_id
_entity_poly.type
_entity_poly.pdbx_seq_one_letter_code
_entity_poly.pdbx_strand_id
1 'polypeptide(L)'
;KNFYYPRINKEDAFKLGYIAEKSGHTRGSTIDLTLILFGRHVQSPLKPMERNLTDNFKILYLDDGTIDMGSSFDLFDEASHTNSTLVNRTYQENRIILKNIMEQAGFTNYDKEWWHYTLNNEPFPNTYFDFDIDSSYSCGYRNEMFFWQLFIVFILLAKSL
;
A
#
# COMPACT_ATOMS: atom_id res chain seq x y z
N LYS A 1 -6.07 -9.81 14.55
CA LYS A 1 -5.27 -8.65 15.03
C LYS A 1 -3.77 -8.82 14.78
N ASN A 2 -3.16 -9.99 15.05
CA ASN A 2 -1.75 -10.28 14.73
C ASN A 2 -1.39 -10.21 13.24
N PHE A 3 -2.39 -10.13 12.35
CA PHE A 3 -2.23 -10.04 10.91
C PHE A 3 -1.48 -8.76 10.46
N TYR A 4 -1.79 -7.62 11.07
CA TYR A 4 -1.25 -6.31 10.64
C TYR A 4 -0.04 -5.87 11.48
N TYR A 5 0.07 -6.31 12.72
CA TYR A 5 1.10 -5.87 13.67
C TYR A 5 1.79 -7.08 14.32
N PRO A 6 2.47 -7.95 13.56
CA PRO A 6 2.91 -9.24 14.10
C PRO A 6 4.09 -9.13 15.07
N ARG A 7 4.88 -8.06 14.99
CA ARG A 7 6.08 -7.84 15.82
C ARG A 7 6.06 -6.59 16.68
N ILE A 8 5.05 -5.73 16.52
CA ILE A 8 4.98 -4.45 17.22
C ILE A 8 3.80 -4.43 18.17
N ASN A 9 4.00 -3.83 19.34
CA ASN A 9 2.88 -3.47 20.20
C ASN A 9 2.14 -2.29 19.56
N LYS A 10 0.81 -2.35 19.53
CA LYS A 10 -0.02 -1.31 18.92
C LYS A 10 0.26 0.09 19.51
N GLU A 11 0.58 0.16 20.79
CA GLU A 11 0.92 1.40 21.50
C GLU A 11 2.18 2.08 20.94
N ASP A 12 3.07 1.32 20.31
CA ASP A 12 4.31 1.84 19.74
C ASP A 12 4.17 2.24 18.27
N ALA A 13 3.04 1.96 17.62
CA ALA A 13 2.85 2.21 16.19
C ALA A 13 3.01 3.70 15.82
N PHE A 14 2.61 4.63 16.70
CA PHE A 14 2.88 6.06 16.55
C PHE A 14 4.37 6.38 16.62
N LYS A 15 5.09 5.86 17.63
CA LYS A 15 6.52 6.09 17.81
C LYS A 15 7.34 5.53 16.65
N LEU A 16 6.91 4.38 16.13
CA LEU A 16 7.54 3.71 14.99
C LEU A 16 7.18 4.35 13.65
N GLY A 17 6.25 5.33 13.65
CA GLY A 17 5.86 6.10 12.46
C GLY A 17 4.90 5.39 11.52
N TYR A 18 4.31 4.26 11.92
CA TYR A 18 3.28 3.57 11.14
C TYR A 18 1.89 4.21 11.29
N ILE A 19 1.69 5.02 12.33
CA ILE A 19 0.48 5.82 12.49
C ILE A 19 0.90 7.28 12.64
N ALA A 20 0.37 8.14 11.78
CA ALA A 20 0.59 9.57 11.86
C ALA A 20 -0.54 10.23 12.66
N GLU A 21 -0.19 11.17 13.55
CA GLU A 21 -1.19 12.06 14.19
C GLU A 21 -1.91 12.95 13.18
N LYS A 22 -1.24 13.25 12.06
CA LYS A 22 -1.75 13.99 10.90
C LYS A 22 -1.37 13.25 9.63
N SER A 23 -2.34 12.59 9.00
CA SER A 23 -2.11 11.76 7.81
C SER A 23 -2.10 12.60 6.52
N GLY A 24 -1.15 12.36 5.63
CA GLY A 24 -1.13 12.98 4.30
C GLY A 24 -2.40 12.70 3.49
N HIS A 25 -3.06 11.56 3.73
CA HIS A 25 -4.34 11.20 3.11
C HIS A 25 -5.43 12.25 3.34
N THR A 26 -5.47 12.84 4.54
CA THR A 26 -6.45 13.90 4.87
C THR A 26 -6.16 15.23 4.17
N ARG A 27 -5.03 15.37 3.47
CA ARG A 27 -4.73 16.50 2.58
C ARG A 27 -5.16 16.26 1.13
N GLY A 28 -5.73 15.09 0.84
CA GLY A 28 -6.26 14.73 -0.48
C GLY A 28 -5.20 14.52 -1.58
N SER A 29 -3.92 14.38 -1.21
CA SER A 29 -2.80 14.28 -2.16
C SER A 29 -1.91 13.05 -1.94
N THR A 30 -2.37 12.13 -1.10
CA THR A 30 -1.69 10.88 -0.77
C THR A 30 -2.55 9.70 -1.19
N ILE A 31 -1.92 8.67 -1.73
CA ILE A 31 -2.59 7.47 -2.24
C ILE A 31 -1.81 6.22 -1.84
N ASP A 32 -2.56 5.14 -1.62
CA ASP A 32 -2.04 3.81 -1.38
C ASP A 32 -2.43 2.91 -2.56
N LEU A 33 -1.45 2.30 -3.23
CA LEU A 33 -1.69 1.53 -4.45
C LEU A 33 -0.71 0.38 -4.68
N THR A 34 -1.07 -0.52 -5.61
CA THR A 34 -0.23 -1.59 -6.15
C THR A 34 -0.46 -1.74 -7.66
N LEU A 35 0.26 -2.66 -8.28
CA LEU A 35 0.16 -3.00 -9.69
C LEU A 35 -0.70 -4.23 -9.91
N ILE A 36 -1.49 -4.23 -10.98
CA ILE A 36 -2.16 -5.42 -11.50
C ILE A 36 -1.76 -5.62 -12.97
N LEU A 37 -1.55 -6.88 -13.37
CA LEU A 37 -1.25 -7.18 -14.77
C LEU A 37 -2.47 -6.88 -15.65
N PHE A 38 -2.21 -6.26 -16.80
CA PHE A 38 -3.24 -5.98 -17.78
C PHE A 38 -4.03 -7.25 -18.15
N GLY A 39 -5.36 -7.17 -18.14
CA GLY A 39 -6.25 -8.31 -18.38
C GLY A 39 -6.45 -9.24 -17.19
N ARG A 40 -5.81 -8.98 -16.04
CA ARG A 40 -6.17 -9.61 -14.76
C ARG A 40 -7.16 -8.75 -14.00
N HIS A 41 -7.90 -9.41 -13.12
CA HIS A 41 -8.83 -8.79 -12.18
C HIS A 41 -8.43 -9.16 -10.75
N VAL A 42 -8.75 -8.27 -9.81
CA VAL A 42 -8.61 -8.56 -8.39
C VAL A 42 -9.49 -9.76 -8.06
N GLN A 43 -8.93 -10.72 -7.34
CA GLN A 43 -9.61 -11.95 -6.97
C GLN A 43 -10.48 -11.72 -5.73
N SER A 44 -11.65 -12.36 -5.73
CA SER A 44 -12.54 -12.44 -4.57
C SER A 44 -13.16 -13.84 -4.52
N PRO A 45 -13.22 -14.50 -3.34
CA PRO A 45 -12.83 -13.98 -2.03
C PRO A 45 -11.31 -13.91 -1.83
N LEU A 46 -10.87 -12.94 -1.01
CA LEU A 46 -9.48 -12.82 -0.58
C LEU A 46 -9.07 -14.07 0.21
N LYS A 47 -7.89 -14.62 -0.12
CA LYS A 47 -7.35 -15.79 0.56
C LYS A 47 -6.17 -15.37 1.44
N PRO A 48 -6.29 -15.50 2.77
CA PRO A 48 -5.15 -15.37 3.65
C PRO A 48 -4.14 -16.47 3.35
N MET A 49 -2.89 -16.07 3.18
CA MET A 49 -1.76 -16.95 2.93
C MET A 49 -0.64 -16.64 3.91
N GLU A 50 0.22 -17.62 4.14
CA GLU A 50 1.39 -17.49 5.01
C GLU A 50 2.66 -17.53 4.18
N ARG A 51 3.68 -16.80 4.62
CA ARG A 51 5.04 -16.93 4.12
C ARG A 51 6.05 -16.67 5.22
N ASN A 52 7.25 -17.20 5.02
CA ASN A 52 8.40 -16.87 5.83
C ASN A 52 9.17 -15.72 5.19
N LEU A 53 9.53 -14.74 6.01
CA LEU A 53 10.51 -13.71 5.69
C LEU A 53 11.93 -14.31 5.66
N THR A 54 12.92 -13.53 5.22
CA THR A 54 14.31 -13.99 5.14
C THR A 54 14.91 -14.33 6.51
N ASP A 55 14.36 -13.78 7.60
CA ASP A 55 14.71 -14.11 8.99
C ASP A 55 13.93 -15.30 9.57
N ASN A 56 13.19 -16.04 8.73
CA ASN A 56 12.30 -17.16 9.07
C ASN A 56 11.05 -16.78 9.88
N PHE A 57 10.81 -15.51 10.14
CA PHE A 57 9.56 -15.11 10.77
C PHE A 57 8.40 -15.25 9.81
N LYS A 58 7.26 -15.71 10.33
CA LYS A 58 6.07 -15.95 9.54
C LYS A 58 5.16 -14.72 9.53
N ILE A 59 4.81 -14.26 8.34
CA ILE A 59 3.77 -13.24 8.15
C ILE A 59 2.57 -13.82 7.43
N LEU A 60 1.42 -13.21 7.69
CA LEU A 60 0.20 -13.43 6.93
C LEU A 60 0.07 -12.32 5.88
N TYR A 61 -0.45 -12.68 4.70
CA TYR A 61 -0.75 -11.73 3.63
C TYR A 61 -2.03 -12.16 2.90
N LEU A 62 -2.71 -11.22 2.26
CA LEU A 62 -3.87 -11.45 1.39
C LEU A 62 -3.39 -11.56 -0.05
N ASP A 63 -3.62 -12.70 -0.69
CA ASP A 63 -3.47 -12.82 -2.14
C ASP A 63 -4.78 -12.39 -2.80
N ASP A 64 -4.74 -11.21 -3.41
CA ASP A 64 -5.83 -10.58 -4.15
C ASP A 64 -5.60 -10.65 -5.67
N GLY A 65 -4.58 -11.39 -6.13
CA GLY A 65 -4.22 -11.51 -7.54
C GLY A 65 -3.49 -10.30 -8.15
N THR A 66 -3.15 -9.29 -7.36
CA THR A 66 -2.25 -8.19 -7.77
C THR A 66 -0.80 -8.69 -7.85
N ILE A 67 0.12 -7.82 -8.29
CA ILE A 67 1.55 -8.13 -8.23
C ILE A 67 1.94 -8.27 -6.76
N ASP A 68 2.50 -9.43 -6.42
CA ASP A 68 2.96 -9.72 -5.07
C ASP A 68 4.16 -8.84 -4.70
N MET A 69 3.97 -8.03 -3.66
CA MET A 69 4.95 -7.07 -3.17
C MET A 69 5.70 -7.57 -1.93
N GLY A 70 5.57 -8.85 -1.55
CA GLY A 70 6.30 -9.42 -0.41
C GLY A 70 5.55 -9.31 0.92
N SER A 71 4.71 -8.29 1.09
CA SER A 71 3.83 -8.08 2.24
C SER A 71 2.50 -7.47 1.80
N SER A 72 1.45 -7.65 2.60
CA SER A 72 0.16 -6.97 2.37
C SER A 72 0.23 -5.48 2.72
N PHE A 73 -0.72 -4.74 2.15
CA PHE A 73 -1.11 -3.42 2.65
C PHE A 73 -1.36 -3.46 4.16
N ASP A 74 -1.05 -2.35 4.83
CA ASP A 74 -1.18 -2.12 6.27
C ASP A 74 -0.45 -3.12 7.19
N LEU A 75 0.47 -3.92 6.65
CA LEU A 75 1.38 -4.69 7.50
C LEU A 75 2.41 -3.73 8.11
N PHE A 76 2.28 -3.38 9.39
CA PHE A 76 3.25 -2.56 10.11
C PHE A 76 4.38 -3.42 10.65
N ASP A 77 5.27 -3.77 9.73
CA ASP A 77 6.48 -4.54 9.97
C ASP A 77 7.60 -3.97 9.08
N GLU A 78 8.86 -4.21 9.43
CA GLU A 78 9.99 -3.84 8.57
C GLU A 78 9.93 -4.51 7.20
N ALA A 79 9.23 -5.65 7.09
CA ALA A 79 8.92 -6.30 5.82
C ALA A 79 8.19 -5.38 4.83
N SER A 80 7.46 -4.35 5.30
CA SER A 80 6.73 -3.42 4.44
C SER A 80 7.54 -2.21 3.98
N HIS A 81 8.74 -1.99 4.54
CA HIS A 81 9.61 -0.90 4.10
C HIS A 81 10.01 -1.11 2.63
N THR A 82 10.04 -0.04 1.84
CA THR A 82 10.26 -0.12 0.39
C THR A 82 11.57 -0.84 0.04
N ASN A 83 12.62 -0.59 0.80
CA ASN A 83 13.96 -1.20 0.62
C ASN A 83 14.23 -2.37 1.58
N SER A 84 13.18 -3.00 2.13
CA SER A 84 13.34 -4.08 3.11
C SER A 84 14.08 -5.28 2.56
N THR A 85 15.09 -5.75 3.30
CA THR A 85 15.79 -7.01 3.02
C THR A 85 15.10 -8.23 3.64
N LEU A 86 13.99 -8.02 4.37
CA LEU A 86 13.19 -9.10 4.96
C LEU A 86 12.35 -9.86 3.92
N VAL A 87 12.15 -9.27 2.74
CA VAL A 87 11.48 -9.89 1.61
C VAL A 87 12.48 -10.28 0.54
N ASN A 88 12.20 -11.35 -0.21
CA ASN A 88 13.04 -11.82 -1.30
C ASN A 88 13.19 -10.78 -2.43
N ARG A 89 14.27 -10.91 -3.20
CA ARG A 89 14.66 -10.00 -4.27
C ARG A 89 13.54 -9.70 -5.29
N THR A 90 12.77 -10.70 -5.69
CA THR A 90 11.64 -10.51 -6.63
C THR A 90 10.62 -9.48 -6.12
N TYR A 91 10.33 -9.48 -4.81
CA TYR A 91 9.42 -8.52 -4.21
C TYR A 91 10.01 -7.11 -4.15
N GLN A 92 11.32 -7.01 -3.87
CA GLN A 92 12.04 -5.74 -3.92
C GLN A 92 12.00 -5.15 -5.34
N GLU A 93 12.25 -5.98 -6.36
CA GLU A 93 12.20 -5.55 -7.77
C GLU A 93 10.80 -5.03 -8.15
N ASN A 94 9.73 -5.71 -7.72
CA ASN A 94 8.35 -5.24 -7.92
C ASN A 94 8.09 -3.87 -7.26
N ARG A 95 8.56 -3.68 -6.02
CA ARG A 95 8.44 -2.40 -5.30
C ARG A 95 9.19 -1.28 -6.01
N ILE A 96 10.38 -1.55 -6.52
CA ILE A 96 11.18 -0.57 -7.28
C ILE A 96 10.50 -0.19 -8.59
N ILE A 97 9.86 -1.14 -9.28
CA ILE A 97 9.05 -0.83 -10.47
C ILE A 97 7.92 0.15 -10.12
N LEU A 98 7.13 -0.14 -9.09
CA LEU A 98 6.06 0.75 -8.64
C LEU A 98 6.61 2.12 -8.24
N LYS A 99 7.66 2.16 -7.41
CA LYS A 99 8.31 3.39 -6.96
C LYS A 99 8.75 4.27 -8.13
N ASN A 100 9.46 3.70 -9.10
CA ASN A 100 9.96 4.44 -10.25
C ASN A 100 8.81 5.02 -11.10
N ILE A 101 7.71 4.27 -11.28
CA ILE A 101 6.53 4.74 -12.01
C ILE A 101 5.90 5.93 -11.28
N MET A 102 5.71 5.81 -9.97
CA MET A 102 5.10 6.84 -9.14
C MET A 102 5.97 8.11 -9.04
N GLU A 103 7.28 7.95 -8.92
CA GLU A 103 8.22 9.08 -8.90
C GLU A 103 8.24 9.84 -10.24
N GLN A 104 8.19 9.12 -11.36
CA GLN A 104 8.03 9.74 -12.68
C GLN A 104 6.69 10.47 -12.84
N ALA A 105 5.64 10.01 -12.16
CA ALA A 105 4.34 10.66 -12.11
C ALA A 105 4.27 11.84 -11.12
N GLY A 106 5.38 12.19 -10.46
CA GLY A 106 5.46 13.33 -9.55
C GLY A 106 5.05 13.03 -8.11
N PHE A 107 5.11 11.77 -7.69
CA PHE A 107 4.87 11.37 -6.29
C PHE A 107 6.18 11.03 -5.57
N THR A 108 6.18 11.12 -4.24
CA THR A 108 7.25 10.65 -3.36
C THR A 108 6.74 9.48 -2.52
N ASN A 109 7.52 8.39 -2.46
CA ASN A 109 7.22 7.24 -1.61
C ASN A 109 7.51 7.52 -0.13
N TYR A 110 6.70 6.95 0.76
CA TYR A 110 7.05 6.84 2.18
C TYR A 110 7.82 5.54 2.43
N ASP A 111 9.10 5.64 2.83
CA ASP A 111 10.02 4.48 2.87
C ASP A 111 9.58 3.32 3.76
N LYS A 112 8.68 3.54 4.74
CA LYS A 112 8.18 2.47 5.63
C LYS A 112 6.98 1.70 5.08
N GLU A 113 6.39 2.17 3.98
CA GLU A 113 5.20 1.61 3.35
C GLU A 113 5.38 1.59 1.83
N TRP A 114 5.66 0.41 1.27
CA TRP A 114 5.92 0.27 -0.16
C TRP A 114 4.77 0.75 -1.05
N TRP A 115 3.55 0.80 -0.52
CA TRP A 115 2.33 1.19 -1.23
C TRP A 115 2.03 2.69 -1.17
N HIS A 116 2.68 3.45 -0.29
CA HIS A 116 2.27 4.79 0.11
C HIS A 116 3.02 5.90 -0.64
N TYR A 117 2.26 6.80 -1.26
CA TYR A 117 2.81 7.85 -2.12
C TYR A 117 2.09 9.19 -1.92
N THR A 118 2.84 10.27 -1.80
CA THR A 118 2.31 11.64 -1.71
C THR A 118 2.75 12.47 -2.91
N LEU A 119 1.83 13.23 -3.53
CA LEU A 119 2.12 14.11 -4.65
C LEU A 119 3.12 15.20 -4.23
N ASN A 120 4.16 15.46 -5.03
CA ASN A 120 5.23 16.39 -4.67
C ASN A 120 4.74 17.85 -4.54
N ASN A 121 3.83 18.26 -5.43
CA ASN A 121 3.27 19.60 -5.47
C ASN A 121 1.82 19.56 -4.97
N GLU A 122 1.62 19.20 -3.70
CA GLU A 122 0.29 19.12 -3.10
C GLU A 122 -0.45 20.46 -3.25
N PRO A 123 -1.71 20.48 -3.72
CA PRO A 123 -2.52 21.69 -3.72
C PRO A 123 -2.86 22.19 -2.30
N PHE A 124 -2.89 21.28 -1.32
CA PHE A 124 -3.39 21.54 0.03
C PHE A 124 -2.45 21.03 1.15
N PRO A 125 -1.15 21.39 1.16
CA PRO A 125 -0.15 20.78 2.06
C PRO A 125 -0.41 21.06 3.56
N ASN A 126 -1.21 22.07 3.87
CA ASN A 126 -1.54 22.49 5.25
C ASN A 126 -3.05 22.42 5.57
N THR A 127 -3.87 21.86 4.67
CA THR A 127 -5.31 21.73 4.88
C THR A 127 -5.64 20.27 5.11
N TYR A 128 -6.31 19.99 6.23
CA TYR A 128 -6.71 18.65 6.64
C TYR A 128 -8.23 18.59 6.52
N PHE A 129 -8.71 17.86 5.54
CA PHE A 129 -10.13 17.66 5.28
C PHE A 129 -10.71 16.61 6.23
N ASP A 130 -11.97 16.82 6.62
CA ASP A 130 -12.73 15.96 7.54
C ASP A 130 -14.19 15.82 7.05
N PHE A 131 -14.37 15.75 5.73
CA PHE A 131 -15.67 15.48 5.13
C PHE A 131 -15.81 13.98 4.84
N ASP A 132 -17.04 13.48 4.85
CA ASP A 132 -17.34 12.08 4.56
C ASP A 132 -16.98 11.71 3.11
N ILE A 133 -16.39 10.52 2.92
CA ILE A 133 -16.17 9.96 1.59
C ILE A 133 -17.45 9.25 1.14
N ASP A 134 -18.19 9.87 0.22
CA ASP A 134 -19.37 9.25 -0.38
C ASP A 134 -19.00 8.41 -1.61
N SER A 135 -19.29 7.11 -1.53
CA SER A 135 -19.09 6.15 -2.62
C SER A 135 -20.10 6.30 -3.77
N SER A 136 -21.16 7.10 -3.60
CA SER A 136 -22.22 7.28 -4.60
C SER A 136 -21.75 7.89 -5.93
N TYR A 137 -20.55 8.51 -5.94
CA TYR A 137 -19.92 9.10 -7.13
C TYR A 137 -18.87 8.18 -7.79
N SER A 138 -18.65 6.96 -7.28
CA SER A 138 -17.70 6.01 -7.86
C SER A 138 -18.30 5.33 -9.10
N CYS A 139 -17.68 5.53 -10.26
CA CYS A 139 -18.00 4.79 -11.47
C CYS A 139 -17.58 3.32 -11.31
N GLY A 140 -18.51 2.50 -10.84
CA GLY A 140 -18.64 1.10 -11.25
C GLY A 140 -17.57 0.11 -10.81
N TYR A 141 -17.16 0.08 -9.55
CA TYR A 141 -16.71 -1.16 -8.90
C TYR A 141 -17.14 -1.16 -7.42
N ARG A 142 -18.29 -1.81 -7.14
CA ARG A 142 -18.69 -2.17 -5.78
C ARG A 142 -17.90 -3.42 -5.36
N ASN A 143 -17.23 -3.37 -4.21
CA ASN A 143 -17.47 -4.28 -3.09
C ASN A 143 -16.67 -3.85 -1.85
N GLU A 144 -17.29 -4.09 -0.70
CA GLU A 144 -17.02 -3.51 0.62
C GLU A 144 -15.64 -3.80 1.22
N MET A 145 -15.03 -2.80 1.85
CA MET A 145 -14.16 -2.99 3.03
C MET A 145 -14.03 -1.68 3.84
N PHE A 146 -14.48 -1.74 5.10
CA PHE A 146 -14.35 -0.67 6.09
C PHE A 146 -12.91 -0.57 6.62
N PHE A 147 -12.22 0.53 6.29
CA PHE A 147 -11.57 1.51 7.17
C PHE A 147 -10.57 2.32 6.32
N TRP A 148 -10.85 3.62 6.17
CA TRP A 148 -9.97 4.70 5.70
C TRP A 148 -8.76 4.31 4.82
N GLN A 149 -8.98 4.02 3.53
CA GLN A 149 -7.98 4.19 2.46
C GLN A 149 -8.69 4.06 1.11
N LEU A 150 -8.54 5.06 0.24
CA LEU A 150 -8.99 4.96 -1.15
C LEU A 150 -7.96 4.10 -1.90
N PHE A 151 -8.26 2.83 -2.14
CA PHE A 151 -7.48 1.99 -3.05
C PHE A 151 -7.74 2.44 -4.49
N ILE A 152 -6.80 3.18 -5.09
CA ILE A 152 -6.82 3.44 -6.55
C ILE A 152 -5.86 2.46 -7.20
N VAL A 153 -6.40 1.39 -7.78
CA VAL A 153 -5.64 0.45 -8.62
C VAL A 153 -5.41 1.09 -9.98
N PHE A 154 -4.16 1.46 -10.31
CA PHE A 154 -3.80 1.90 -11.66
C PHE A 154 -3.48 0.69 -12.55
N ILE A 155 -4.08 0.65 -13.74
CA ILE A 155 -3.80 -0.32 -14.80
C ILE A 155 -2.83 0.35 -15.78
N LEU A 156 -1.62 -0.20 -15.97
CA LEU A 156 -0.70 0.26 -17.01
C LEU A 156 -0.16 -0.87 -17.88
N LEU A 157 -0.14 -0.58 -19.18
CA LEU A 157 0.32 -1.42 -20.29
C LEU A 157 1.85 -1.49 -20.30
N ALA A 158 2.42 -2.64 -19.98
CA ALA A 158 3.76 -2.97 -20.44
C ALA A 158 3.69 -3.42 -21.91
N LYS A 159 3.74 -2.47 -22.85
CA LYS A 159 4.18 -2.74 -24.22
C LYS A 159 5.53 -2.08 -24.43
N SER A 160 6.57 -2.91 -24.43
CA SER A 160 7.86 -2.69 -25.10
C SER A 160 8.67 -1.45 -24.69
N LEU A 161 9.65 -1.65 -23.80
CA LEU A 161 10.97 -1.04 -23.93
C LEU A 161 11.99 -2.16 -24.13
#